data_AF-H0TUR0-F1
#
_entry.id   AF-H0TUR0-F1
#
_cell.length_a   1.000
_cell.length_b   1.000
_cell.length_c   1.000
_cell.angle_alpha   90.00
_cell.angle_beta   90.00
_cell.angle_gamma   90.00
#
_symmetry.space_group_name_H-M   'P 1'
#
loop_
_entity.id
_entity.type
_entity.pdbx_description
1 polymer ?
#
loop_
_entity_poly.entity_id
_entity_poly.type
_entity_poly.pdbx_seq_one_letter_code
_entity_poly.pdbx_strand_id
1 'polypeptide(L)'
;MLFLFSVSGDGWSEHEASDERWARYRQWRAANGDDSRLYDAPGHVFEPGNLERFSRTIAFALELGWDALVSAKPGRQLLFLSHDDRLEIYRGFGGGLLCRELIKLGGWRRADH
;
A
#
# COMPACT_ATOMS: atom_id res chain seq x y z
N MET A 1 -13.47 -5.53 10.10
CA MET A 1 -13.00 -5.04 8.79
C MET A 1 -11.50 -4.85 8.87
N LEU A 2 -10.76 -5.72 8.21
CA LEU A 2 -9.30 -5.67 8.10
C LEU A 2 -8.96 -5.15 6.70
N PHE A 3 -8.28 -4.02 6.61
CA PHE A 3 -7.80 -3.48 5.34
C PHE A 3 -6.35 -3.91 5.13
N LEU A 4 -6.01 -4.28 3.90
CA LEU A 4 -4.62 -4.47 3.47
C LEU A 4 -4.31 -3.41 2.43
N PHE A 5 -3.27 -2.61 2.69
CA PHE A 5 -2.70 -1.65 1.75
C PHE A 5 -1.34 -2.18 1.29
N SER A 6 -1.04 -2.15 -0.01
CA SER A 6 0.29 -2.47 -0.54
C SER A 6 0.67 -1.42 -1.57
N VAL A 7 1.92 -0.98 -1.54
CA VAL A 7 2.47 -0.09 -2.57
C VAL A 7 3.38 -0.83 -3.52
N SER A 8 3.44 -0.31 -4.73
CA SER A 8 4.26 -0.81 -5.82
C SER A 8 4.62 0.32 -6.74
N GLY A 9 5.71 0.14 -7.47
CA GLY A 9 6.35 1.23 -8.19
C GLY A 9 7.63 1.60 -7.47
N ASP A 10 8.70 1.51 -8.23
CA ASP A 10 10.07 1.89 -7.94
C ASP A 10 10.27 3.42 -7.94
N GLY A 11 9.27 4.19 -7.49
CA GLY A 11 9.41 5.64 -7.28
C GLY A 11 10.57 6.01 -6.35
N TRP A 12 11.16 5.04 -5.66
CA TRP A 12 12.47 5.21 -5.05
C TRP A 12 13.57 5.35 -6.13
N SER A 13 13.90 6.59 -6.49
CA SER A 13 15.21 6.92 -7.05
C SER A 13 16.14 7.39 -5.92
N GLU A 14 17.44 7.09 -5.99
CA GLU A 14 18.42 7.65 -5.03
C GLU A 14 18.42 9.18 -5.01
N HIS A 15 17.91 9.83 -6.07
CA HIS A 15 17.70 11.26 -6.15
C HIS A 15 16.57 11.78 -5.25
N GLU A 16 15.59 10.94 -4.90
CA GLU A 16 14.47 11.28 -4.01
C GLU A 16 14.72 10.89 -2.54
N ALA A 17 15.89 10.31 -2.24
CA ALA A 17 16.25 9.94 -0.87
C ALA A 17 16.30 11.15 0.10
N SER A 18 16.49 12.36 -0.44
CA SER A 18 16.46 13.65 0.27
C SER A 18 15.09 14.35 0.23
N ASP A 19 14.07 13.75 -0.40
CA ASP A 19 12.73 14.32 -0.45
C ASP A 19 12.09 14.31 0.94
N GLU A 20 11.68 15.49 1.41
CA GLU A 20 11.02 15.70 2.69
C GLU A 20 9.78 14.81 2.83
N ARG A 21 9.06 14.55 1.73
CA ARG A 21 7.87 13.68 1.70
C ARG A 21 8.21 12.25 2.11
N TRP A 22 9.34 11.71 1.65
CA TRP A 22 9.83 10.39 2.01
C TRP A 22 10.24 10.31 3.48
N ALA A 23 10.85 11.38 4.02
CA ALA A 23 11.19 11.47 5.43
C ALA A 23 9.92 11.48 6.31
N ARG A 24 8.90 12.26 5.94
CA ARG A 24 7.60 12.28 6.63
C ARG A 24 6.92 10.92 6.63
N TYR A 25 6.94 10.21 5.50
CA TYR A 25 6.36 8.87 5.43
C TYR A 25 7.09 7.87 6.34
N ARG A 26 8.43 7.85 6.31
CA ARG A 26 9.22 6.97 7.19
C ARG A 26 8.99 7.27 8.66
N GLN A 27 9.01 8.55 9.05
CA GLN A 27 8.70 8.97 10.42
C GLN A 27 7.29 8.53 10.84
N TRP A 28 6.32 8.68 9.95
CA TRP A 28 4.95 8.24 10.21
C TRP A 28 4.86 6.72 10.40
N ARG A 29 5.55 5.91 9.59
CA ARG A 29 5.58 4.44 9.78
C ARG A 29 6.19 4.06 11.12
N ALA A 30 7.33 4.66 11.45
CA ALA A 30 8.03 4.40 12.72
C ALA A 30 7.14 4.77 13.93
N ALA A 31 6.48 5.93 13.90
CA ALA A 31 5.52 6.35 14.92
C ALA A 31 4.31 5.39 15.06
N ASN A 32 4.05 4.60 14.03
CA ASN A 32 2.99 3.61 13.96
C ASN A 32 3.47 2.16 14.14
N GLY A 33 4.71 1.99 14.65
CA GLY A 33 5.29 0.71 15.05
C GLY A 33 5.95 -0.08 13.92
N ASP A 34 6.25 0.56 12.78
CA ASP A 34 6.85 -0.10 11.63
C ASP A 34 8.08 0.66 11.13
N ASP A 35 9.26 0.19 11.49
CA ASP A 35 10.55 0.75 11.08
C ASP A 35 11.21 -0.09 9.95
N SER A 36 10.43 -1.00 9.35
CA SER A 36 10.90 -1.89 8.29
C SER A 36 11.16 -1.11 7.00
N ARG A 37 12.13 -1.57 6.19
CA ARG A 37 12.29 -1.02 4.83
C ARG A 37 11.03 -1.32 4.02
N LEU A 38 10.68 -0.41 3.11
CA LEU A 38 9.49 -0.59 2.26
C LEU A 38 9.58 -1.86 1.41
N TYR A 39 10.78 -2.21 0.95
CA TYR A 39 11.02 -3.46 0.23
C TYR A 39 10.71 -4.72 1.08
N ASP A 40 11.02 -4.69 2.38
CA ASP A 40 10.80 -5.82 3.29
C ASP A 40 9.35 -5.92 3.76
N ALA A 41 8.67 -4.78 3.89
CA ALA A 41 7.27 -4.67 4.27
C ALA A 41 6.56 -3.63 3.39
N PRO A 42 6.11 -4.00 2.18
CA PRO A 42 5.51 -3.06 1.23
C PRO A 42 4.05 -2.70 1.57
N GLY A 43 3.50 -3.25 2.65
CA GLY A 43 2.10 -3.09 2.98
C GLY A 43 1.80 -2.85 4.46
N HIS A 44 0.56 -2.43 4.70
CA HIS A 44 0.01 -2.12 6.03
C HIS A 44 -1.30 -2.88 6.24
N VAL A 45 -1.49 -3.41 7.44
CA VAL A 45 -2.75 -4.03 7.88
C VAL A 45 -3.44 -3.08 8.86
N PHE A 46 -4.73 -2.83 8.65
CA PHE A 46 -5.52 -1.92 9.49
C PHE A 46 -6.70 -2.63 10.13
N GLU A 47 -6.90 -2.37 11.41
CA GLU A 47 -8.06 -2.82 12.20
C GLU A 47 -9.22 -1.82 12.11
N PRO A 48 -10.45 -2.19 12.51
CA PRO A 48 -11.64 -1.33 12.48
C PRO A 48 -11.55 0.03 13.19
N GLY A 49 -10.54 0.28 14.02
CA GLY A 49 -10.30 1.58 14.67
C GLY A 49 -9.26 2.47 13.96
N ASN A 50 -8.58 1.96 12.93
CA ASN A 50 -7.41 2.62 12.35
C ASN A 50 -7.75 3.49 11.14
N LEU A 51 -8.96 4.09 11.09
CA LEU A 51 -9.44 4.83 9.91
C LEU A 51 -8.55 6.03 9.57
N GLU A 52 -8.10 6.77 10.59
CA GLU A 52 -7.20 7.91 10.41
C GLU A 52 -5.85 7.46 9.84
N ARG A 53 -5.28 6.40 10.43
CA ARG A 53 -4.02 5.80 9.96
C ARG A 53 -4.15 5.33 8.51
N PHE A 54 -5.24 4.65 8.17
CA PHE A 54 -5.54 4.20 6.82
C PHE A 54 -5.64 5.37 5.84
N SER A 55 -6.45 6.38 6.16
CA SER A 55 -6.64 7.57 5.31
C SER A 55 -5.33 8.31 5.07
N ARG A 56 -4.47 8.38 6.09
CA ARG A 56 -3.15 8.99 5.97
C ARG A 56 -2.23 8.20 5.03
N THR A 57 -2.33 6.87 5.01
CA THR A 57 -1.56 6.05 4.07
C THR A 57 -1.98 6.30 2.62
N ILE A 58 -3.28 6.49 2.36
CA ILE A 58 -3.78 6.89 1.03
C ILE A 58 -3.21 8.25 0.62
N ALA A 59 -3.21 9.22 1.54
CA ALA A 59 -2.63 10.54 1.26
C ALA A 59 -1.14 10.45 0.89
N PHE A 60 -0.36 9.62 1.59
CA PHE A 60 1.04 9.39 1.23
C PHE A 60 1.21 8.76 -0.15
N ALA A 61 0.36 7.81 -0.53
CA ALA A 61 0.41 7.22 -1.86
C ALA A 61 0.26 8.27 -2.96
N LEU A 62 -0.67 9.23 -2.77
CA LEU A 62 -0.89 10.32 -3.71
C LEU A 62 0.26 11.35 -3.66
N GLU A 63 0.70 11.77 -2.47
CA GLU A 63 1.81 12.73 -2.28
C GLU A 63 3.12 12.24 -2.90
N LEU A 64 3.34 10.92 -2.91
CA LEU A 64 4.56 10.26 -3.39
C LEU A 64 4.41 9.68 -4.80
N GLY A 65 3.25 9.84 -5.44
CA GLY A 65 3.00 9.33 -6.80
C GLY A 65 3.14 7.82 -6.89
N TRP A 66 2.53 7.07 -5.97
CA TRP A 66 2.58 5.62 -5.94
C TRP A 66 1.31 4.98 -6.47
N ASP A 67 1.50 3.80 -7.06
CA ASP A 67 0.41 2.86 -7.22
C ASP A 67 0.16 2.13 -5.89
N ALA A 68 -1.12 2.03 -5.50
CA ALA A 68 -1.53 1.38 -4.27
C ALA A 68 -2.75 0.47 -4.46
N LEU A 69 -2.70 -0.70 -3.83
CA LEU A 69 -3.83 -1.63 -3.72
C LEU A 69 -4.40 -1.59 -2.31
N VAL A 70 -5.72 -1.41 -2.20
CA VAL A 70 -6.46 -1.56 -0.95
C VAL A 70 -7.45 -2.70 -1.05
N SER A 71 -7.32 -3.71 -0.20
CA SER A 71 -8.31 -4.77 -0.06
C SER A 71 -9.09 -4.60 1.24
N ALA A 72 -10.42 -4.55 1.17
CA ALA A 72 -11.31 -4.47 2.33
C ALA A 72 -12.05 -5.80 2.58
N LYS A 73 -11.94 -6.35 3.80
CA LYS A 73 -12.73 -7.50 4.28
C LYS A 73 -13.88 -7.06 5.21
N PRO A 74 -15.07 -7.68 5.19
CA PRO A 74 -15.45 -8.88 4.43
C PRO A 74 -15.95 -8.60 3.01
N GLY A 75 -16.07 -7.33 2.61
CA GLY A 75 -16.76 -6.90 1.38
C GLY A 75 -16.16 -7.37 0.06
N ARG A 76 -15.01 -8.06 0.06
CA ARG A 76 -14.29 -8.49 -1.16
C ARG A 76 -14.15 -7.34 -2.15
N GLN A 77 -13.89 -6.15 -1.63
CA GLN A 77 -13.66 -4.95 -2.43
C GLN A 77 -12.17 -4.75 -2.54
N LEU A 78 -11.73 -4.49 -3.76
CA LEU A 78 -10.39 -4.06 -4.08
C LEU A 78 -10.49 -2.62 -4.62
N LEU A 79 -9.57 -1.78 -4.21
CA LEU A 79 -9.36 -0.46 -4.74
C LEU A 79 -7.94 -0.44 -5.31
N PHE A 80 -7.79 0.00 -6.55
CA PHE A 80 -6.50 0.35 -7.10
C PHE A 80 -6.44 1.87 -7.23
N LEU A 81 -5.35 2.44 -6.75
CA LEU A 81 -4.97 3.84 -6.91
C LEU A 81 -3.72 3.83 -7.76
N SER A 82 -3.70 4.65 -8.80
CA SER A 82 -2.53 4.85 -9.63
C SER A 82 -1.90 6.21 -9.37
N HIS A 83 -0.59 6.30 -9.59
CA HIS A 83 0.16 7.55 -9.59
C HIS A 83 -0.37 8.60 -10.58
N ASP A 84 -1.06 8.19 -11.64
CA ASP A 84 -1.73 9.07 -12.61
C ASP A 84 -3.14 9.54 -12.16
N ASP A 85 -3.41 9.57 -10.85
CA ASP A 85 -4.72 9.92 -10.25
C ASP A 85 -5.89 9.02 -10.71
N ARG A 86 -5.59 7.86 -11.30
CA ARG A 86 -6.60 6.88 -11.72
C ARG A 86 -7.03 6.02 -10.54
N LEU A 87 -8.34 5.91 -10.32
CA LEU A 87 -8.93 5.10 -9.26
C LEU A 87 -9.87 4.04 -9.86
N GLU A 88 -9.64 2.78 -9.49
CA GLU A 88 -10.46 1.65 -9.93
C GLU A 88 -11.06 0.91 -8.74
N ILE A 89 -12.38 0.73 -8.77
CA ILE A 89 -13.11 -0.01 -7.74
C ILE A 89 -13.57 -1.34 -8.30
N TYR A 90 -13.17 -2.37 -7.59
CA TYR A 90 -13.28 -3.76 -7.95
C TYR A 90 -14.19 -4.44 -6.91
N ARG A 91 -15.40 -4.85 -7.32
CA ARG A 91 -16.39 -5.51 -6.43
C ARG A 91 -16.39 -7.03 -6.61
N GLY A 92 -16.52 -7.77 -5.50
CA GLY A 92 -16.74 -9.23 -5.53
C GLY A 92 -15.48 -10.07 -5.71
N PHE A 93 -14.31 -9.53 -5.39
CA PHE A 93 -13.02 -10.17 -5.66
C PHE A 93 -12.77 -11.41 -4.79
N GLY A 94 -12.58 -12.55 -5.46
CA GLY A 94 -11.98 -13.74 -4.85
C GLY A 94 -10.49 -13.50 -4.60
N GLY A 95 -9.95 -14.07 -3.52
CA GLY A 95 -8.55 -13.86 -3.10
C GLY A 95 -7.50 -14.10 -4.19
N GLY A 96 -7.80 -14.91 -5.22
CA GLY A 96 -6.90 -15.21 -6.33
C GLY A 96 -6.54 -14.01 -7.22
N LEU A 97 -7.47 -13.05 -7.45
CA LEU A 97 -7.12 -11.86 -8.25
C LEU A 97 -6.32 -10.85 -7.43
N LEU A 98 -6.60 -10.73 -6.13
CA LEU A 98 -5.77 -9.93 -5.21
C LEU A 98 -4.33 -10.46 -5.18
N CYS A 99 -4.13 -11.78 -5.06
CA CYS A 99 -2.81 -12.38 -5.20
C CYS A 99 -2.17 -12.05 -6.55
N ARG A 100 -2.92 -12.10 -7.65
CA ARG A 100 -2.41 -11.82 -8.99
C ARG A 100 -1.95 -10.37 -9.15
N GLU A 101 -2.74 -9.41 -8.66
CA GLU A 101 -2.37 -8.00 -8.70
C GLU A 101 -1.21 -7.71 -7.74
N LEU A 102 -1.20 -8.26 -6.52
CA LEU A 102 -0.05 -8.15 -5.62
C LEU A 102 1.23 -8.74 -6.21
N ILE A 103 1.14 -9.85 -6.96
CA ILE A 103 2.29 -10.43 -7.67
C ILE A 103 2.77 -9.50 -8.79
N LYS A 104 1.88 -8.97 -9.63
CA LYS A 104 2.24 -8.02 -10.69
C LYS A 104 2.91 -6.77 -10.14
N LEU A 105 2.46 -6.34 -8.97
CA LEU A 105 2.94 -5.16 -8.25
C LEU A 105 4.16 -5.47 -7.36
N GLY A 106 4.72 -6.68 -7.39
CA GLY A 106 5.92 -7.05 -6.64
C GLY A 106 5.72 -7.23 -5.13
N GLY A 107 4.50 -7.06 -4.63
CA GLY A 107 4.14 -7.15 -3.21
C GLY A 107 3.96 -8.57 -2.67
N TRP A 108 4.10 -9.61 -3.51
CA TRP A 108 4.00 -11.01 -3.06
C TRP A 108 5.04 -11.88 -3.77
N ARG A 109 6.10 -12.31 -3.05
CA ARG A 109 6.90 -13.48 -3.43
C ARG A 109 6.24 -14.72 -2.87
N ARG A 110 5.85 -15.67 -3.73
CA ARG A 110 5.46 -17.00 -3.28
C ARG A 110 6.60 -17.51 -2.40
N ALA A 111 6.31 -17.83 -1.13
CA ALA A 111 7.24 -18.65 -0.38
C ALA A 111 7.27 -19.99 -1.10
N ASP A 112 8.36 -20.25 -1.83
CA ASP A 112 8.61 -21.56 -2.39
C ASP A 112 8.71 -22.54 -1.22
N HIS A 113 7.89 -23.58 -1.31
CA HIS A 113 7.77 -24.65 -0.33
C HIS A 113 9.05 -25.48 -0.22
#